data_AF-A0ABD5Q3W2-F1
#
_entry.id   AF-A0ABD5Q3W2-F1
#
_cell.length_a   1.000
_cell.length_b   1.000
_cell.length_c   1.000
_cell.angle_alpha   90.00
_cell.angle_beta   90.00
_cell.angle_gamma   90.00
#
_symmetry.space_group_name_H-M   'P 1'
#
loop_
_entity.id
_entity.type
_entity.pdbx_description
1 polymer ?
#
loop_
_entity_poly.entity_id
_entity_poly.type
_entity_poly.pdbx_seq_one_letter_code
_entity_poly.pdbx_strand_id
1 'polypeptide(L)'
;MSKEGEHKITDTQGKFLQVVKSGRKLNDPDWTSGRVLLSNKRIVLAGNQGKRSIPLSDVKGLKGRYDVNQAVASVSDYLSVEFGDNVILIGTNVDIEEFETDLYGALLNQKMILTKHPAVEGGVVQDTNWEKARVKITDGMVNVAIASGTFVGIELDDIGSVERATRTVKGEQRTVLEVEHTQGDTSVQTYVSGQTRRCALLESLFQKGERKNEGGVELDEVEKEVLMALYSGVSPFEIPGFLGMEVDEVESIFERLIEVDVLEEVRKRREVSLKTRGRNIASESINEK
;
A
#
# COMPACT_ATOMS: atom_id res chain seq x y z
N MET A 1 24.70 -7.50 -22.01
CA MET A 1 24.18 -6.82 -20.80
C MET A 1 25.39 -6.34 -20.02
N SER A 2 25.57 -5.02 -19.88
CA SER A 2 26.64 -4.49 -19.02
C SER A 2 26.40 -5.02 -17.60
N LYS A 3 27.36 -5.77 -17.04
CA LYS A 3 27.35 -6.09 -15.61
C LYS A 3 27.69 -4.79 -14.91
N GLU A 4 26.67 -4.03 -14.55
CA GLU A 4 26.85 -2.86 -13.70
C GLU A 4 27.67 -3.27 -12.46
N GLY A 5 28.66 -2.43 -12.13
CA GLY A 5 29.49 -2.62 -10.95
C GLY A 5 28.62 -2.69 -9.69
N GLU A 6 29.18 -3.23 -8.60
CA GLU A 6 28.54 -3.00 -7.30
C GLU A 6 28.62 -1.49 -7.00
N HIS A 7 27.48 -0.87 -6.72
CA HIS A 7 27.41 0.53 -6.32
C HIS A 7 26.55 0.69 -5.07
N LYS A 8 26.86 1.73 -4.31
CA LYS A 8 26.19 2.08 -3.06
C LYS A 8 24.84 2.72 -3.36
N ILE A 9 23.82 2.32 -2.59
CA ILE A 9 22.48 2.92 -2.61
C ILE A 9 22.33 3.76 -1.34
N THR A 10 22.38 3.11 -0.18
CA THR A 10 22.21 3.76 1.14
C THR A 10 23.42 3.49 2.04
N ASP A 11 23.75 4.44 2.90
CA ASP A 11 24.90 4.37 3.80
C ASP A 11 24.66 5.19 5.07
N THR A 12 24.23 4.53 6.14
CA THR A 12 23.74 5.18 7.35
C THR A 12 24.27 4.51 8.61
N GLN A 13 24.20 5.22 9.73
CA GLN A 13 24.21 4.59 11.05
C GLN A 13 22.82 4.02 11.34
N GLY A 14 22.79 3.02 12.22
CA GLY A 14 21.55 2.38 12.63
C GLY A 14 21.79 1.33 13.70
N LYS A 15 20.80 0.47 13.90
CA LYS A 15 20.85 -0.68 14.80
C LYS A 15 20.33 -1.90 14.08
N PHE A 16 20.85 -3.07 14.43
CA PHE A 16 20.34 -4.33 13.88
C PHE A 16 20.27 -5.41 14.94
N LEU A 17 19.28 -6.29 14.79
CA LEU A 17 18.91 -7.32 15.75
C LEU A 17 18.61 -8.64 15.06
N GLN A 18 19.38 -9.68 15.33
CA GLN A 18 19.00 -11.02 14.86
C GLN A 18 17.91 -11.58 15.78
N VAL A 19 16.74 -11.88 15.23
CA VAL A 19 15.63 -12.50 15.99
C VAL A 19 15.43 -13.97 15.68
N VAL A 20 15.81 -14.41 14.47
CA VAL A 20 15.82 -15.84 14.07
C VAL A 20 17.16 -16.19 13.45
N LYS A 21 17.79 -17.27 13.92
CA LYS A 21 19.03 -17.81 13.35
C LYS A 21 18.86 -19.29 13.03
N SER A 22 19.07 -19.67 11.77
CA SER A 22 18.90 -21.05 11.29
C SER A 22 17.57 -21.69 11.71
N GLY A 23 16.47 -20.94 11.52
CA GLY A 23 15.11 -21.36 11.84
C GLY A 23 14.74 -21.32 13.33
N ARG A 24 15.67 -20.98 14.21
CA ARG A 24 15.42 -20.91 15.66
C ARG A 24 15.31 -19.47 16.14
N LYS A 25 14.22 -19.16 16.86
CA LYS A 25 14.09 -17.88 17.56
C LYS A 25 15.21 -17.76 18.61
N LEU A 26 15.84 -16.60 18.71
CA LEU A 26 16.83 -16.33 19.74
C LEU A 26 16.14 -15.86 21.02
N ASN A 27 16.65 -16.32 22.18
CA ASN A 27 16.23 -15.84 23.48
C ASN A 27 17.03 -14.57 23.82
N ASP A 28 16.35 -13.54 24.31
CA ASP A 28 16.93 -12.24 24.73
C ASP A 28 17.93 -11.61 23.73
N PRO A 29 17.53 -11.37 22.47
CA PRO A 29 18.42 -10.76 21.50
C PRO A 29 18.58 -9.26 21.79
N ASP A 30 19.80 -8.74 21.66
CA ASP A 30 20.13 -7.32 21.88
C ASP A 30 20.47 -6.56 20.60
N TRP A 31 20.01 -5.31 20.53
CA TRP A 31 20.30 -4.42 19.41
C TRP A 31 21.79 -4.09 19.34
N THR A 32 22.39 -4.31 18.17
CA THR A 32 23.76 -3.91 17.90
C THR A 32 23.76 -2.61 17.12
N SER A 33 24.31 -1.54 17.70
CA SER A 33 24.56 -0.29 16.98
C SER A 33 25.70 -0.47 15.97
N GLY A 34 25.54 0.15 14.81
CA GLY A 34 26.58 0.12 13.78
C GLY A 34 26.17 0.78 12.48
N ARG A 35 26.98 0.55 11.45
CA ARG A 35 26.76 1.06 10.10
C ARG A 35 25.94 0.07 9.29
N VAL A 36 24.91 0.57 8.61
CA VAL A 36 24.06 -0.15 7.65
C VAL A 36 24.36 0.39 6.26
N LEU A 37 24.83 -0.47 5.37
CA LEU A 37 25.14 -0.14 3.99
C LEU A 37 24.33 -1.04 3.06
N LEU A 38 23.54 -0.42 2.19
CA LEU A 38 22.83 -1.09 1.10
C LEU A 38 23.55 -0.81 -0.21
N SER A 39 23.84 -1.86 -0.97
CA SER A 39 24.27 -1.78 -2.36
C SER A 39 23.26 -2.47 -3.27
N ASN A 40 23.41 -2.30 -4.58
CA ASN A 40 22.63 -3.06 -5.57
C ASN A 40 22.87 -4.59 -5.53
N LYS A 41 23.71 -5.10 -4.61
CA LYS A 41 24.03 -6.53 -4.47
C LYS A 41 23.86 -7.09 -3.07
N ARG A 42 23.97 -6.30 -2.01
CA ARG A 42 23.95 -6.80 -0.63
C ARG A 42 23.65 -5.73 0.40
N ILE A 43 23.19 -6.18 1.56
CA ILE A 43 23.18 -5.42 2.80
C ILE A 43 24.47 -5.76 3.57
N VAL A 44 25.12 -4.75 4.13
CA VAL A 44 26.28 -4.90 5.00
C VAL A 44 25.98 -4.23 6.33
N LEU A 45 26.14 -5.01 7.40
CA LEU A 45 25.94 -4.57 8.79
C LEU A 45 27.30 -4.64 9.49
N ALA A 46 27.80 -3.50 9.95
CA ALA A 46 29.10 -3.41 10.60
C ALA A 46 28.96 -2.79 11.98
N GLY A 47 29.14 -3.61 13.02
CA GLY A 47 29.09 -3.21 14.42
C GLY A 47 30.36 -3.61 15.18
N ASN A 48 30.35 -3.41 16.49
CA ASN A 48 31.43 -3.81 17.40
C ASN A 48 31.71 -5.32 17.39
N GLN A 49 30.69 -6.15 17.09
CA GLN A 49 30.82 -7.61 16.98
C GLN A 49 31.34 -8.08 15.61
N GLY A 50 31.70 -7.15 14.71
CA GLY A 50 32.24 -7.44 13.39
C GLY A 50 31.32 -7.05 12.24
N LYS A 51 31.62 -7.60 11.06
CA LYS A 51 30.95 -7.29 9.80
C LYS A 51 30.15 -8.49 9.30
N ARG A 52 28.87 -8.28 9.01
CA ARG A 52 28.00 -9.23 8.34
C ARG A 52 27.65 -8.71 6.95
N SER A 53 27.59 -9.61 5.98
CA SER A 53 27.14 -9.32 4.63
C SER A 53 26.02 -10.27 4.23
N ILE A 54 24.90 -9.71 3.79
CA ILE A 54 23.70 -10.45 3.36
C ILE A 54 23.51 -10.16 1.86
N PRO A 55 23.79 -11.13 0.98
CA PRO A 55 23.52 -10.97 -0.45
C PRO A 55 22.03 -10.70 -0.69
N LEU A 56 21.72 -9.73 -1.54
CA LEU A 56 20.34 -9.49 -1.97
C LEU A 56 19.79 -10.67 -2.77
N SER A 57 20.60 -11.62 -3.23
CA SER A 57 20.11 -12.89 -3.80
C SER A 57 19.39 -13.76 -2.78
N ASP A 58 19.71 -13.60 -1.50
CA ASP A 58 19.32 -14.52 -0.43
C ASP A 58 18.11 -14.00 0.37
N VAL A 59 17.74 -12.73 0.16
CA VAL A 59 16.58 -12.08 0.80
C VAL A 59 15.29 -12.68 0.25
N LYS A 60 14.51 -13.38 1.08
CA LYS A 60 13.28 -14.06 0.67
C LYS A 60 12.04 -13.18 0.80
N GLY A 61 12.03 -12.27 1.77
CA GLY A 61 10.90 -11.41 2.07
C GLY A 61 11.29 -10.25 2.97
N LEU A 62 10.47 -9.21 2.96
CA LEU A 62 10.54 -8.06 3.85
C LEU A 62 9.22 -7.98 4.57
N LYS A 63 9.21 -8.21 5.89
CA LYS A 63 7.97 -8.13 6.68
C LYS A 63 7.93 -6.84 7.48
N GLY A 64 6.71 -6.41 7.79
CA GLY A 64 6.45 -5.37 8.79
C GLY A 64 6.84 -5.82 10.21
N ARG A 65 6.27 -5.15 11.22
CA ARG A 65 6.59 -5.41 12.62
C ARG A 65 6.48 -6.91 12.96
N TYR A 66 7.55 -7.44 13.51
CA TYR A 66 7.61 -8.81 14.00
C TYR A 66 6.92 -8.85 15.37
N ASP A 67 6.06 -9.84 15.64
CA ASP A 67 5.34 -9.96 16.92
C ASP A 67 6.29 -9.73 18.10
N VAL A 68 6.03 -8.65 18.82
CA VAL A 68 7.01 -7.95 19.63
C VAL A 68 7.10 -8.60 21.02
N ASN A 69 8.24 -9.21 21.35
CA ASN A 69 8.67 -9.35 22.75
C ASN A 69 9.38 -8.06 23.19
N GLN A 70 9.41 -7.76 24.50
CA GLN A 70 9.94 -6.49 25.06
C GLN A 70 11.32 -6.04 24.53
N ALA A 71 12.21 -6.96 24.16
CA ALA A 71 13.53 -6.63 23.58
C ALA A 71 13.46 -5.86 22.25
N VAL A 72 12.44 -6.12 21.42
CA VAL A 72 12.23 -5.47 20.13
C VAL A 72 11.62 -4.06 20.30
N ALA A 73 10.89 -3.81 21.39
CA ALA A 73 10.15 -2.57 21.64
C ALA A 73 11.01 -1.31 21.89
N SER A 74 12.33 -1.47 22.05
CA SER A 74 13.26 -0.36 22.32
C SER A 74 13.62 0.49 21.09
N VAL A 75 13.26 0.04 19.89
CA VAL A 75 13.41 0.79 18.62
C VAL A 75 12.03 0.88 17.99
N SER A 76 11.53 2.11 17.79
CA SER A 76 10.17 2.37 17.30
C SER A 76 9.95 1.86 15.89
N ASP A 77 10.97 2.03 15.04
CA ASP A 77 10.88 1.82 13.60
C ASP A 77 12.02 0.95 13.10
N TYR A 78 11.65 -0.19 12.52
CA TYR A 78 12.58 -1.18 11.99
C TYR A 78 11.96 -1.94 10.82
N LEU A 79 12.82 -2.43 9.94
CA LEU A 79 12.48 -3.30 8.83
C LEU A 79 12.89 -4.74 9.14
N SER A 80 11.98 -5.70 8.98
CA SER A 80 12.28 -7.12 9.13
C SER A 80 12.73 -7.72 7.79
N VAL A 81 13.98 -8.18 7.72
CA VAL A 81 14.57 -8.79 6.53
C VAL A 81 14.73 -10.29 6.74
N GLU A 82 14.03 -11.09 5.93
CA GLU A 82 14.14 -12.55 5.93
C GLU A 82 15.16 -13.00 4.86
N PHE A 83 16.14 -13.82 5.25
CA PHE A 83 17.14 -14.35 4.32
C PHE A 83 17.60 -15.75 4.74
N GLY A 84 17.59 -16.70 3.80
CA GLY A 84 17.76 -18.11 4.14
C GLY A 84 16.71 -18.54 5.18
N ASP A 85 17.15 -19.03 6.34
CA ASP A 85 16.30 -19.36 7.49
C ASP A 85 16.53 -18.38 8.66
N ASN A 86 16.91 -17.14 8.36
CA ASN A 86 17.23 -16.11 9.35
C ASN A 86 16.30 -14.90 9.18
N VAL A 87 16.08 -14.19 10.28
CA VAL A 87 15.31 -12.94 10.31
C VAL A 87 16.09 -11.91 11.11
N ILE A 88 16.44 -10.80 10.47
CA ILE A 88 17.14 -9.68 11.08
C ILE A 88 16.25 -8.44 11.03
N LEU A 89 16.16 -7.72 12.13
CA LEU A 89 15.53 -6.41 12.18
C LEU A 89 16.60 -5.36 11.96
N ILE A 90 16.31 -4.35 11.15
CA ILE A 90 17.22 -3.25 10.83
C ILE A 90 16.48 -1.95 11.12
N GLY A 91 16.98 -1.18 12.09
CA GLY A 91 16.59 0.21 12.30
C GLY A 91 17.66 1.13 11.74
N THR A 92 17.25 2.22 11.10
CA THR A 92 18.15 3.19 10.47
C THR A 92 17.97 4.58 11.09
N ASN A 93 19.00 5.41 11.01
CA ASN A 93 18.88 6.83 11.35
C ASN A 93 18.29 7.67 10.22
N VAL A 94 18.37 7.18 8.97
CA VAL A 94 17.49 7.66 7.89
C VAL A 94 16.09 7.10 8.12
N ASP A 95 15.09 7.72 7.49
CA ASP A 95 13.72 7.23 7.50
C ASP A 95 13.68 5.75 7.11
N ILE A 96 12.96 4.94 7.89
CA ILE A 96 12.86 3.51 7.65
C ILE A 96 12.10 3.22 6.35
N GLU A 97 11.14 4.08 5.98
CA GLU A 97 10.36 3.93 4.75
C GLU A 97 11.21 4.26 3.52
N GLU A 98 12.11 5.24 3.62
CA GLU A 98 13.13 5.54 2.59
C GLU A 98 14.06 4.33 2.40
N PHE A 99 14.58 3.77 3.50
CA PHE A 99 15.45 2.59 3.44
C PHE A 99 14.73 1.35 2.88
N GLU A 100 13.46 1.14 3.24
CA GLU A 100 12.63 0.06 2.71
C GLU A 100 12.39 0.23 1.20
N THR A 101 12.08 1.45 0.75
CA THR A 101 11.92 1.79 -0.67
C THR A 101 13.19 1.50 -1.45
N ASP A 102 14.35 1.92 -0.93
CA ASP A 102 15.66 1.62 -1.52
C ASP A 102 15.92 0.11 -1.60
N LEU A 103 15.57 -0.65 -0.56
CA LEU A 103 15.77 -2.09 -0.52
C LEU A 103 14.87 -2.83 -1.51
N TYR A 104 13.58 -2.50 -1.57
CA TYR A 104 12.68 -3.03 -2.60
C TYR A 104 13.14 -2.63 -4.00
N GLY A 105 13.60 -1.39 -4.18
CA GLY A 105 14.19 -0.92 -5.42
C GLY A 105 15.39 -1.77 -5.85
N ALA A 106 16.33 -2.05 -4.95
CA ALA A 106 17.48 -2.90 -5.21
C ALA A 106 17.09 -4.34 -5.58
N LEU A 107 15.98 -4.85 -5.02
CA LEU A 107 15.47 -6.20 -5.25
C LEU A 107 14.66 -6.32 -6.56
N LEU A 108 13.85 -5.31 -6.89
CA LEU A 108 12.77 -5.39 -7.89
C LEU A 108 12.92 -4.46 -9.09
N ASN A 109 13.71 -3.38 -9.01
CA ASN A 109 13.83 -2.44 -10.12
C ASN A 109 14.36 -3.12 -11.39
N GLN A 110 13.74 -2.77 -12.51
CA GLN A 110 13.99 -3.30 -13.86
C GLN A 110 13.75 -4.81 -14.01
N LYS A 111 13.22 -5.50 -12.99
CA LYS A 111 12.90 -6.92 -13.10
C LYS A 111 11.70 -7.10 -14.02
N MET A 112 11.81 -8.09 -14.90
CA MET A 112 10.78 -8.42 -15.89
C MET A 112 9.68 -9.26 -15.26
N ILE A 113 8.45 -8.79 -15.25
CA ILE A 113 7.25 -9.54 -14.85
C ILE A 113 6.35 -9.81 -16.08
N LEU A 114 5.34 -10.64 -15.88
CA LEU A 114 4.17 -10.71 -16.74
C LEU A 114 3.04 -9.97 -16.05
N THR A 115 2.31 -9.14 -16.78
CA THR A 115 1.17 -8.41 -16.25
C THR A 115 -0.02 -8.51 -17.20
N LYS A 116 -1.23 -8.47 -16.67
CA LYS A 116 -2.47 -8.25 -17.41
C LYS A 116 -3.19 -7.09 -16.73
N HIS A 117 -3.36 -5.98 -17.46
CA HIS A 117 -3.90 -4.74 -16.92
C HIS A 117 -4.69 -3.93 -17.98
N PRO A 118 -5.84 -3.35 -17.60
CA PRO A 118 -6.67 -3.81 -16.48
C PRO A 118 -7.14 -5.24 -16.77
N ALA A 119 -7.14 -6.11 -15.78
CA ALA A 119 -7.77 -7.43 -15.87
C ALA A 119 -9.28 -7.33 -15.58
N VAL A 120 -9.65 -6.43 -14.67
CA VAL A 120 -11.02 -6.04 -14.32
C VAL A 120 -11.03 -4.51 -14.19
N GLU A 121 -12.12 -3.87 -14.59
CA GLU A 121 -12.36 -2.43 -14.45
C GLU A 121 -13.83 -2.23 -14.06
N GLY A 122 -14.10 -1.58 -12.93
CA GLY A 122 -15.45 -1.38 -12.40
C GLY A 122 -16.24 -2.68 -12.19
N GLY A 123 -15.56 -3.77 -11.83
CA GLY A 123 -16.15 -5.11 -11.69
C GLY A 123 -16.35 -5.88 -13.00
N VAL A 124 -16.04 -5.30 -14.16
CA VAL A 124 -16.16 -5.96 -15.46
C VAL A 124 -14.81 -6.52 -15.90
N VAL A 125 -14.78 -7.83 -16.19
CA VAL A 125 -13.59 -8.52 -16.71
C VAL A 125 -13.24 -7.99 -18.10
N GLN A 126 -11.98 -7.61 -18.29
CA GLN A 126 -11.49 -7.02 -19.53
C GLN A 126 -10.82 -8.07 -20.44
N ASP A 127 -10.96 -7.86 -21.75
CA ASP A 127 -10.31 -8.68 -22.79
C ASP A 127 -8.85 -8.23 -23.04
N THR A 128 -8.06 -8.18 -21.98
CA THR A 128 -6.63 -7.85 -22.04
C THR A 128 -5.78 -9.12 -21.98
N ASN A 129 -4.61 -9.07 -22.64
CA ASN A 129 -3.69 -10.19 -22.73
C ASN A 129 -2.51 -10.05 -21.76
N TRP A 130 -1.84 -11.17 -21.48
CA TRP A 130 -0.61 -11.18 -20.67
C TRP A 130 0.57 -10.58 -21.43
N GLU A 131 1.07 -9.46 -20.93
CA GLU A 131 2.20 -8.73 -21.50
C GLU A 131 3.44 -8.82 -20.62
N LYS A 132 4.60 -8.60 -21.23
CA LYS A 132 5.84 -8.42 -20.46
C LYS A 132 5.85 -7.00 -19.91
N ALA A 133 6.27 -6.82 -18.67
CA ALA A 133 6.45 -5.50 -18.07
C ALA A 133 7.72 -5.43 -17.23
N ARG A 134 8.17 -4.21 -16.93
CA ARG A 134 9.23 -3.94 -15.96
C ARG A 134 8.66 -3.21 -14.75
N VAL A 135 9.14 -3.59 -13.57
CA VAL A 135 8.77 -2.94 -12.33
C VAL A 135 9.80 -1.86 -11.98
N LYS A 136 9.32 -0.76 -11.42
CA LYS A 136 10.10 0.24 -10.70
C LYS A 136 9.38 0.59 -9.39
N ILE A 137 10.09 0.44 -8.29
CA ILE A 137 9.63 0.86 -6.96
C ILE A 137 10.07 2.29 -6.75
N THR A 138 9.13 3.12 -6.32
CA THR A 138 9.35 4.48 -5.84
C THR A 138 8.65 4.62 -4.50
N ASP A 139 8.83 5.78 -3.87
CA ASP A 139 8.11 6.10 -2.64
C ASP A 139 6.59 5.92 -2.86
N GLY A 140 5.95 5.17 -1.95
CA GLY A 140 4.51 4.86 -1.97
C GLY A 140 3.95 4.12 -3.20
N MET A 141 4.75 3.70 -4.18
CA MET A 141 4.21 3.25 -5.48
C MET A 141 5.00 2.14 -6.17
N VAL A 142 4.28 1.20 -6.78
CA VAL A 142 4.81 0.19 -7.70
C VAL A 142 4.46 0.59 -9.13
N ASN A 143 5.46 1.05 -9.87
CA ASN A 143 5.32 1.42 -11.27
C ASN A 143 5.55 0.21 -12.19
N VAL A 144 4.60 -0.07 -13.06
CA VAL A 144 4.63 -1.17 -14.04
C VAL A 144 4.64 -0.60 -15.45
N ALA A 145 5.80 -0.70 -16.12
CA ALA A 145 5.96 -0.30 -17.52
C ALA A 145 5.71 -1.50 -18.44
N ILE A 146 4.58 -1.52 -19.13
CA ILE A 146 4.13 -2.60 -20.01
C ILE A 146 4.78 -2.46 -21.39
N ALA A 147 5.12 -3.59 -22.02
CA ALA A 147 5.79 -3.61 -23.32
C ALA A 147 5.00 -2.90 -24.45
N SER A 148 3.68 -2.83 -24.33
CA SER A 148 2.78 -2.07 -25.24
C SER A 148 2.93 -0.55 -25.13
N GLY A 149 3.65 -0.03 -24.13
CA GLY A 149 3.83 1.41 -23.90
C GLY A 149 2.96 1.98 -22.78
N THR A 150 2.06 1.18 -22.21
CA THR A 150 1.25 1.57 -21.05
C THR A 150 2.08 1.62 -19.77
N PHE A 151 1.87 2.66 -18.97
CA PHE A 151 2.43 2.80 -17.64
C PHE A 151 1.32 2.73 -16.60
N VAL A 152 1.49 1.87 -15.61
CA VAL A 152 0.54 1.70 -14.51
C VAL A 152 1.26 2.03 -13.22
N GLY A 153 0.82 3.08 -12.54
CA GLY A 153 1.18 3.31 -11.14
C GLY A 153 0.19 2.57 -10.27
N ILE A 154 0.69 1.73 -9.36
CA ILE A 154 -0.11 1.13 -8.29
C ILE A 154 0.34 1.83 -7.01
N GLU A 155 -0.46 2.77 -6.53
CA GLU A 155 -0.23 3.45 -5.26
C GLU A 155 -0.53 2.47 -4.14
N LEU A 156 0.37 2.36 -3.16
CA LEU A 156 0.22 1.37 -2.08
C LEU A 156 -0.97 1.72 -1.18
N ASP A 157 -1.23 3.01 -1.00
CA ASP A 157 -2.33 3.54 -0.19
C ASP A 157 -3.67 3.51 -0.96
N ASP A 158 -3.69 3.10 -2.24
CA ASP A 158 -4.92 2.88 -3.02
C ASP A 158 -5.25 1.39 -3.21
N ILE A 159 -4.52 0.49 -2.54
CA ILE A 159 -4.74 -0.96 -2.69
C ILE A 159 -5.94 -1.38 -1.84
N GLY A 160 -6.98 -1.89 -2.50
CA GLY A 160 -8.16 -2.42 -1.82
C GLY A 160 -8.00 -3.88 -1.39
N SER A 161 -7.38 -4.71 -2.23
CA SER A 161 -7.17 -6.13 -1.95
C SER A 161 -6.01 -6.74 -2.73
N VAL A 162 -5.37 -7.77 -2.15
CA VAL A 162 -4.26 -8.51 -2.76
C VAL A 162 -4.48 -10.01 -2.62
N GLU A 163 -4.95 -10.65 -3.70
CA GLU A 163 -5.17 -12.09 -3.71
C GLU A 163 -4.07 -12.86 -4.43
N ARG A 164 -3.67 -14.00 -3.87
CA ARG A 164 -2.81 -14.97 -4.57
C ARG A 164 -3.68 -16.05 -5.22
N ALA A 165 -3.57 -16.17 -6.54
CA ALA A 165 -4.21 -17.22 -7.31
C ALA A 165 -3.21 -18.06 -8.12
N THR A 166 -3.66 -19.21 -8.60
CA THR A 166 -2.99 -19.97 -9.66
C THR A 166 -3.80 -19.83 -10.94
N ARG A 167 -3.18 -19.32 -12.01
CA ARG A 167 -3.85 -19.11 -13.30
C ARG A 167 -2.98 -19.58 -14.46
N THR A 168 -3.61 -19.84 -15.59
CA THR A 168 -2.93 -20.06 -16.87
C THR A 168 -2.37 -18.75 -17.40
N VAL A 169 -1.06 -18.65 -17.52
CA VAL A 169 -0.35 -17.49 -18.05
C VAL A 169 0.57 -17.97 -19.15
N LYS A 170 0.29 -17.58 -20.39
CA LYS A 170 1.03 -18.01 -21.59
C LYS A 170 1.16 -19.53 -21.72
N GLY A 171 0.08 -20.25 -21.39
CA GLY A 171 0.00 -21.71 -21.53
C GLY A 171 0.51 -22.51 -20.32
N GLU A 172 1.02 -21.85 -19.28
CA GLU A 172 1.55 -22.50 -18.08
C GLU A 172 0.74 -22.11 -16.84
N GLN A 173 0.56 -23.04 -15.88
CA GLN A 173 0.04 -22.69 -14.55
C GLN A 173 1.11 -21.90 -13.80
N ARG A 174 0.76 -20.67 -13.39
CA ARG A 174 1.66 -19.78 -12.67
C ARG A 174 0.94 -19.15 -11.48
N THR A 175 1.71 -18.80 -10.47
CA THR A 175 1.26 -17.89 -9.42
C THR A 175 0.95 -16.52 -10.04
N VAL A 176 -0.22 -15.99 -9.70
CA VAL A 176 -0.68 -14.65 -10.05
C VAL A 176 -1.04 -13.92 -8.76
N LEU A 177 -0.61 -12.68 -8.65
CA LEU A 177 -1.10 -11.73 -7.67
C LEU A 177 -2.18 -10.91 -8.36
N GLU A 178 -3.37 -10.87 -7.78
CA GLU A 178 -4.50 -10.06 -8.22
C GLU A 178 -4.55 -8.86 -7.30
N VAL A 179 -4.14 -7.71 -7.81
CA VAL A 179 -4.05 -6.48 -7.03
C VAL A 179 -5.19 -5.57 -7.44
N GLU A 180 -6.17 -5.39 -6.57
CA GLU A 180 -7.21 -4.38 -6.72
C GLU A 180 -6.68 -3.04 -6.23
N HIS A 181 -6.78 -2.02 -7.07
CA HIS A 181 -6.38 -0.66 -6.75
C HIS A 181 -7.21 0.36 -7.50
N THR A 182 -7.22 1.60 -7.01
CA THR A 182 -7.91 2.72 -7.65
C THR A 182 -7.03 3.36 -8.72
N GLN A 183 -7.61 3.60 -9.90
CA GLN A 183 -6.98 4.40 -10.96
C GLN A 183 -7.94 5.50 -11.40
N GLY A 184 -7.62 6.75 -11.03
CA GLY A 184 -8.58 7.86 -11.15
C GLY A 184 -9.77 7.61 -10.23
N ASP A 185 -10.99 7.62 -10.77
CA ASP A 185 -12.21 7.38 -9.98
C ASP A 185 -12.71 5.93 -10.09
N THR A 186 -11.89 5.00 -10.61
CA THR A 186 -12.34 3.64 -10.95
C THR A 186 -11.48 2.57 -10.29
N SER A 187 -12.12 1.60 -9.63
CA SER A 187 -11.45 0.38 -9.15
C SER A 187 -11.07 -0.51 -10.34
N VAL A 188 -9.80 -0.88 -10.40
CA VAL A 188 -9.22 -1.78 -11.41
C VAL A 188 -8.46 -2.92 -10.75
N GLN A 189 -8.42 -4.08 -11.40
CA GLN A 189 -7.55 -5.18 -10.99
C GLN A 189 -6.38 -5.34 -11.94
N THR A 190 -5.18 -5.42 -11.37
CA THR A 190 -3.93 -5.68 -12.09
C THR A 190 -3.39 -7.04 -11.71
N TYR A 191 -3.26 -7.92 -12.69
CA TYR A 191 -2.75 -9.26 -12.45
C TYR A 191 -1.25 -9.31 -12.72
N VAL A 192 -0.46 -9.73 -11.74
CA VAL A 192 1.01 -9.78 -11.81
C VAL A 192 1.51 -11.21 -11.63
N SER A 193 2.37 -11.67 -12.54
CA SER A 193 3.03 -12.97 -12.46
C SER A 193 4.53 -12.85 -12.72
N GLY A 194 5.32 -13.75 -12.13
CA GLY A 194 6.77 -13.68 -12.18
C GLY A 194 7.46 -14.94 -11.67
N GLN A 195 8.74 -14.83 -11.34
CA GLN A 195 9.42 -15.86 -10.56
C GLN A 195 8.87 -15.86 -9.13
N THR A 196 8.79 -17.02 -8.49
CA THR A 196 8.24 -17.21 -7.14
C THR A 196 8.75 -16.16 -6.14
N ARG A 197 10.07 -15.96 -6.09
CA ARG A 197 10.70 -14.98 -5.19
C ARG A 197 10.27 -13.54 -5.49
N ARG A 198 10.09 -13.18 -6.76
CA ARG A 198 9.67 -11.84 -7.16
C ARG A 198 8.18 -11.62 -6.86
N CYS A 199 7.35 -12.64 -7.07
CA CYS A 199 5.96 -12.59 -6.63
C CYS A 199 5.88 -12.44 -5.10
N ALA A 200 6.65 -13.21 -4.33
CA ALA A 200 6.64 -13.09 -2.87
C ALA A 200 7.06 -11.69 -2.38
N LEU A 201 8.07 -11.08 -3.00
CA LEU A 201 8.48 -9.70 -2.68
C LEU A 201 7.42 -8.67 -3.04
N LEU A 202 6.82 -8.77 -4.23
CA LEU A 202 5.75 -7.86 -4.66
C LEU A 202 4.50 -8.01 -3.80
N GLU A 203 4.10 -9.23 -3.51
CA GLU A 203 2.99 -9.54 -2.60
C GLU A 203 3.22 -8.93 -1.23
N SER A 204 4.41 -9.09 -0.65
CA SER A 204 4.73 -8.50 0.66
C SER A 204 4.60 -6.97 0.67
N LEU A 205 4.97 -6.33 -0.45
CA LEU A 205 4.84 -4.89 -0.62
C LEU A 205 3.38 -4.46 -0.83
N PHE A 206 2.62 -5.16 -1.68
CA PHE A 206 1.21 -4.89 -1.91
C PHE A 206 0.38 -5.13 -0.64
N GLN A 207 0.62 -6.23 0.09
CA GLN A 207 -0.03 -6.52 1.38
C GLN A 207 0.35 -5.51 2.47
N LYS A 208 1.47 -4.79 2.33
CA LYS A 208 1.77 -3.66 3.22
C LYS A 208 0.82 -2.49 2.92
N GLY A 209 0.59 -2.18 1.65
CA GLY A 209 -0.38 -1.18 1.21
C GLY A 209 -1.80 -1.56 1.59
N GLU A 210 -2.21 -2.78 1.23
CA GLU A 210 -3.48 -3.38 1.66
C GLU A 210 -3.68 -3.25 3.17
N ARG A 211 -2.70 -3.62 4.02
CA ARG A 211 -2.84 -3.47 5.48
C ARG A 211 -2.91 -2.03 5.99
N LYS A 212 -2.29 -1.07 5.29
CA LYS A 212 -2.46 0.35 5.64
C LYS A 212 -3.93 0.75 5.42
N ASN A 213 -4.58 0.18 4.41
CA ASN A 213 -6.00 0.38 4.09
C ASN A 213 -6.95 -0.54 4.88
N GLU A 214 -6.54 -1.77 5.20
CA GLU A 214 -7.21 -2.71 6.14
C GLU A 214 -7.03 -2.31 7.60
N GLY A 215 -6.44 -1.13 7.86
CA GLY A 215 -6.81 -0.34 9.03
C GLY A 215 -8.33 -0.13 9.15
N GLY A 216 -9.11 -0.52 8.12
CA GLY A 216 -10.20 -1.48 8.28
C GLY A 216 -11.13 -1.07 9.39
N VAL A 217 -11.75 0.07 9.16
CA VAL A 217 -12.68 0.66 10.08
C VAL A 217 -13.82 -0.33 10.19
N GLU A 218 -14.04 -0.86 11.39
CA GLU A 218 -15.26 -1.59 11.64
C GLU A 218 -16.41 -0.60 11.52
N LEU A 219 -17.03 -0.65 10.35
CA LEU A 219 -18.25 0.08 10.08
C LEU A 219 -19.38 -0.67 10.75
N ASP A 220 -20.18 0.05 11.51
CA ASP A 220 -21.45 -0.48 11.95
C ASP A 220 -22.40 -0.64 10.75
N GLU A 221 -23.54 -1.30 10.98
CA GLU A 221 -24.49 -1.58 9.90
C GLU A 221 -25.08 -0.29 9.30
N VAL A 222 -25.20 0.77 10.09
CA VAL A 222 -25.75 2.05 9.63
C VAL A 222 -24.75 2.76 8.72
N GLU A 223 -23.47 2.75 9.09
CA GLU A 223 -22.39 3.29 8.25
C GLU A 223 -22.27 2.56 6.92
N LYS A 224 -22.43 1.22 6.92
CA LYS A 224 -22.48 0.43 5.69
C LYS A 224 -23.68 0.79 4.82
N GLU A 225 -24.86 1.01 5.41
CA GLU A 225 -26.06 1.43 4.67
C GLU A 225 -25.87 2.81 4.03
N VAL A 226 -25.25 3.76 4.73
CA VAL A 226 -24.90 5.08 4.20
C VAL A 226 -23.92 4.95 3.02
N LEU A 227 -22.88 4.14 3.14
CA LEU A 227 -21.95 3.88 2.04
C LEU A 227 -22.62 3.20 0.84
N MET A 228 -23.50 2.23 1.08
CA MET A 228 -24.25 1.56 0.02
C MET A 228 -25.19 2.52 -0.72
N ALA A 229 -25.83 3.46 0.00
CA ALA A 229 -26.64 4.50 -0.61
C ALA A 229 -25.80 5.40 -1.54
N LEU A 230 -24.63 5.86 -1.07
CA LEU A 230 -23.67 6.63 -1.88
C LEU A 230 -23.21 5.83 -3.11
N TYR A 231 -22.82 4.56 -2.91
CA TYR A 231 -22.35 3.68 -3.99
C TYR A 231 -23.42 3.45 -5.07
N SER A 232 -24.70 3.37 -4.66
CA SER A 232 -25.83 3.23 -5.59
C SER A 232 -26.18 4.53 -6.35
N GLY A 233 -25.47 5.62 -6.08
CA GLY A 233 -25.64 6.92 -6.73
C GLY A 233 -26.69 7.82 -6.09
N VAL A 234 -27.17 7.51 -4.87
CA VAL A 234 -28.06 8.41 -4.12
C VAL A 234 -27.28 9.67 -3.74
N SER A 235 -27.87 10.83 -4.01
CA SER A 235 -27.28 12.12 -3.64
C SER A 235 -27.09 12.21 -2.13
N PRO A 236 -25.95 12.69 -1.59
CA PRO A 236 -25.73 12.82 -0.15
C PRO A 236 -26.84 13.57 0.60
N PHE A 237 -27.48 14.54 -0.08
CA PHE A 237 -28.61 15.32 0.47
C PHE A 237 -29.92 14.54 0.58
N GLU A 238 -30.06 13.45 -0.18
CA GLU A 238 -31.24 12.60 -0.20
C GLU A 238 -31.09 11.39 0.74
N ILE A 239 -29.86 11.06 1.14
CA ILE A 239 -29.56 9.91 2.02
C ILE A 239 -30.33 9.94 3.34
N PRO A 240 -30.45 11.08 4.07
CA PRO A 240 -31.27 11.12 5.29
C PRO A 240 -32.71 10.67 5.02
N GLY A 241 -33.33 11.17 3.95
CA GLY A 241 -34.69 10.77 3.56
C GLY A 241 -34.77 9.34 3.03
N PHE A 242 -33.74 8.85 2.35
CA PHE A 242 -33.68 7.51 1.78
C PHE A 242 -33.55 6.43 2.86
N LEU A 243 -32.72 6.67 3.88
CA LEU A 243 -32.50 5.75 5.00
C LEU A 243 -33.47 5.99 6.17
N GLY A 244 -34.25 7.08 6.14
CA GLY A 244 -35.16 7.44 7.22
C GLY A 244 -34.43 7.92 8.49
N MET A 245 -33.28 8.57 8.30
CA MET A 245 -32.39 9.06 9.35
C MET A 245 -32.44 10.58 9.46
N GLU A 246 -32.09 11.11 10.63
CA GLU A 246 -31.96 12.56 10.82
C GLU A 246 -30.73 13.10 10.08
N VAL A 247 -30.82 14.34 9.58
CA VAL A 247 -29.74 14.95 8.79
C VAL A 247 -28.43 15.01 9.57
N ASP A 248 -28.50 15.46 10.84
CA ASP A 248 -27.32 15.56 11.71
C ASP A 248 -26.67 14.20 11.97
N GLU A 249 -27.45 13.12 11.99
CA GLU A 249 -26.94 11.76 12.19
C GLU A 249 -26.14 11.30 10.96
N VAL A 250 -26.71 11.47 9.76
CA VAL A 250 -26.02 11.14 8.50
C VAL A 250 -24.78 12.01 8.29
N GLU A 251 -24.84 13.31 8.61
CA GLU A 251 -23.68 14.20 8.51
C GLU A 251 -22.56 13.76 9.46
N SER A 252 -22.88 13.34 10.69
CA SER A 252 -21.85 12.81 11.61
C SER A 252 -21.23 11.49 11.14
N ILE A 253 -22.00 10.66 10.44
CA ILE A 253 -21.49 9.47 9.76
C ILE A 253 -20.57 9.85 8.61
N PHE A 254 -20.92 10.85 7.78
CA PHE A 254 -20.00 11.34 6.75
C PHE A 254 -18.70 11.86 7.35
N GLU A 255 -18.76 12.66 8.42
CA GLU A 255 -17.58 13.16 9.11
C GLU A 255 -16.70 12.01 9.61
N ARG A 256 -17.29 10.99 10.28
CA ARG A 256 -16.56 9.81 10.73
C ARG A 256 -15.94 9.03 9.56
N LEU A 257 -16.70 8.78 8.49
CA LEU A 257 -16.22 8.07 7.30
C LEU A 257 -15.11 8.82 6.57
N ILE A 258 -15.09 10.16 6.63
CA ILE A 258 -13.98 10.97 6.13
C ILE A 258 -12.77 10.88 7.07
N GLU A 259 -12.98 10.98 8.39
CA GLU A 259 -11.90 10.88 9.39
C GLU A 259 -11.15 9.54 9.30
N VAL A 260 -11.86 8.50 8.91
CA VAL A 260 -11.33 7.15 8.79
C VAL A 260 -10.97 6.75 7.36
N ASP A 261 -10.88 7.73 6.46
CA ASP A 261 -10.38 7.60 5.08
C ASP A 261 -11.21 6.65 4.19
N VAL A 262 -12.52 6.54 4.47
CA VAL A 262 -13.48 5.78 3.66
C VAL A 262 -14.20 6.68 2.64
N LEU A 263 -14.31 7.98 2.93
CA LEU A 263 -14.89 8.98 2.04
C LEU A 263 -13.97 10.19 1.89
N GLU A 264 -13.98 10.83 0.72
CA GLU A 264 -13.29 12.10 0.48
C GLU A 264 -14.26 13.29 0.51
N GLU A 265 -13.88 14.36 1.22
CA GLU A 265 -14.66 15.61 1.22
C GLU A 265 -14.48 16.38 -0.10
N VAL A 266 -15.50 16.36 -0.95
CA VAL A 266 -15.48 17.14 -2.20
C VAL A 266 -15.83 18.62 -1.98
N ARG A 267 -16.82 18.92 -1.11
CA ARG A 267 -17.27 20.29 -0.78
C ARG A 267 -18.26 20.31 0.40
N LYS A 268 -18.23 21.36 1.24
CA LYS A 268 -19.29 21.66 2.22
C LYS A 268 -20.31 22.67 1.71
N ARG A 269 -21.60 22.38 1.90
CA ARG A 269 -22.72 23.32 1.65
C ARG A 269 -23.37 23.71 2.97
N ARG A 270 -23.94 24.92 3.04
CA ARG A 270 -24.64 25.43 4.23
C ARG A 270 -26.14 25.45 3.99
N GLU A 271 -26.90 24.95 4.96
CA GLU A 271 -28.33 25.20 5.02
C GLU A 271 -28.60 26.65 5.46
N VAL A 272 -29.50 27.34 4.76
CA VAL A 272 -29.83 28.75 5.04
C VAL A 272 -31.34 28.97 4.97
N SER A 273 -31.85 29.87 5.80
CA SER A 273 -33.25 30.29 5.78
C SER A 273 -33.37 31.81 5.77
N LEU A 274 -34.43 32.31 5.12
CA LEU A 274 -34.70 33.74 5.07
C LEU A 274 -35.15 34.25 6.44
N LYS A 275 -34.37 35.19 7.00
CA LYS A 275 -34.80 36.05 8.11
C LYS A 275 -35.92 36.99 7.66
N THR A 276 -36.68 37.56 8.60
CA THR A 276 -37.79 38.51 8.32
C THR A 276 -37.40 39.61 7.35
N ARG A 277 -36.22 40.22 7.53
CA ARG A 277 -35.69 41.24 6.61
C ARG A 277 -35.50 40.71 5.19
N GLY A 278 -34.97 39.50 5.04
CA GLY A 278 -34.79 38.86 3.73
C GLY A 278 -36.12 38.54 3.06
N ARG A 279 -37.12 38.11 3.83
CA ARG A 279 -38.50 37.90 3.32
C ARG A 279 -39.11 39.20 2.82
N ASN A 280 -38.94 40.31 3.56
CA ASN A 280 -39.47 41.61 3.15
C ASN A 280 -38.81 42.11 1.85
N ILE A 281 -37.49 42.01 1.73
CA ILE A 281 -36.75 42.39 0.51
C ILE A 281 -37.21 41.54 -0.69
N ALA A 282 -37.39 40.24 -0.49
CA ALA A 282 -37.90 39.36 -1.54
C ALA A 282 -39.33 39.74 -1.97
N SER A 283 -40.21 40.06 -1.00
CA SER A 283 -41.58 40.51 -1.29
C SER A 283 -41.62 41.85 -2.02
N GLU A 284 -40.77 42.82 -1.65
CA GLU A 284 -40.63 44.10 -2.36
C GLU A 284 -40.18 43.87 -3.81
N SER A 285 -39.19 43.00 -4.01
CA SER A 285 -38.65 42.66 -5.34
C SER A 285 -39.67 41.92 -6.23
N ILE A 286 -40.61 41.18 -5.63
CA ILE A 286 -41.70 40.50 -6.36
C ILE A 286 -42.81 41.49 -6.75
N ASN A 287 -43.07 42.51 -5.92
CA ASN A 287 -44.10 43.53 -6.17
C ASN A 287 -43.65 44.67 -7.10
N GLU A 288 -42.36 44.76 -7.43
CA GLU A 288 -41.81 45.70 -8.43
C GLU A 288 -41.91 45.20 -9.89
N LYS A 289 -42.62 44.09 -10.13
CA LYS A 289 -43.02 43.62 -11.47
C LYS A 289 -44.51 43.87 -11.71
#